data_AF-A0A947WU09-F1
#
_entry.id   AF-A0A947WU09-F1
#
_cell.length_a   1.000
_cell.length_b   1.000
_cell.length_c   1.000
_cell.angle_alpha   90.00
_cell.angle_beta   90.00
_cell.angle_gamma   90.00
#
_symmetry.space_group_name_H-M   'P 1'
#
loop_
_entity.id
_entity.type
_entity.pdbx_description
1 polymer ?
#
loop_
_entity_poly.entity_id
_entity_poly.type
_entity_poly.pdbx_seq_one_letter_code
_entity_poly.pdbx_strand_id
1 'polypeptide(L)' 'MFAKIIPLTKLPRRFDCFDYSVPKELENKIKTGHLVAVYFRNRKIYGIVAGLMQKTAQK' A
#
# COMPACT_ATOMS: atom_id res chain seq x y z
N MET A 1 -5.47 7.90 5.40
CA MET A 1 -5.68 6.42 5.45
C MET A 1 -4.34 5.72 5.22
N PHE A 2 -4.17 4.45 5.61
CA PHE A 2 -3.00 3.64 5.25
C PHE A 2 -3.40 2.47 4.34
N ALA A 3 -2.52 2.08 3.43
CA ALA A 3 -2.68 0.92 2.56
C ALA A 3 -1.53 -0.07 2.77
N LYS A 4 -1.87 -1.34 2.98
CA LYS A 4 -0.94 -2.45 2.92
C LYS A 4 -0.70 -2.80 1.46
N ILE A 5 0.55 -2.68 1.03
CA ILE A 5 0.95 -2.90 -0.36
C ILE A 5 2.00 -4.01 -0.40
N ILE A 6 1.75 -5.00 -1.25
CA ILE A 6 2.70 -6.07 -1.57
C ILE A 6 3.45 -5.64 -2.84
N PRO A 7 4.73 -5.27 -2.74
CA PRO A 7 5.49 -4.88 -3.92
C PRO A 7 5.75 -6.09 -4.83
N LEU A 8 5.64 -5.90 -6.14
CA LEU A 8 5.93 -6.91 -7.16
C LEU A 8 7.45 -7.01 -7.38
N THR A 9 8.18 -7.35 -6.31
CA THR A 9 9.63 -7.52 -6.31
C THR A 9 10.01 -8.69 -5.39
N LYS A 10 11.24 -9.19 -5.54
CA LYS A 10 11.75 -10.28 -4.70
C LYS A 10 12.05 -9.72 -3.30
N LEU A 11 11.19 -10.04 -2.33
CA LEU A 11 11.39 -9.69 -0.93
C LEU A 11 12.13 -10.81 -0.17
N PRO A 12 12.91 -10.45 0.87
CA PRO A 12 13.40 -11.45 1.83
C PRO A 12 12.23 -12.12 2.54
N ARG A 13 12.36 -13.41 2.87
CA ARG A 13 11.30 -14.29 3.43
C ARG A 13 10.52 -13.77 4.65
N ARG A 14 10.99 -12.70 5.32
CA ARG A 14 10.32 -12.10 6.50
C ARG A 14 9.52 -10.85 6.17
N PHE A 15 9.53 -10.40 4.92
CA PHE A 15 8.84 -9.20 4.47
C PHE A 15 7.82 -9.59 3.41
N ASP A 16 6.54 -9.37 3.73
CA ASP A 16 5.44 -9.71 2.83
C ASP A 16 4.72 -8.45 2.32
N CYS A 17 4.54 -7.44 3.17
CA CYS A 17 3.84 -6.20 2.82
C CYS A 17 4.40 -4.99 3.57
N PHE A 18 4.10 -3.80 3.04
CA PHE A 18 4.49 -2.52 3.63
C PHE A 18 3.28 -1.58 3.73
N ASP A 19 3.25 -0.77 4.78
CA ASP A 19 2.22 0.23 4.98
C ASP A 19 2.63 1.55 4.31
N TYR A 20 1.74 2.07 3.46
CA TYR A 20 1.91 3.35 2.79
C TYR A 20 0.80 4.32 3.18
N SER A 21 1.14 5.59 3.34
CA SER A 21 0.15 6.65 3.49
C SER A 21 -0.58 6.86 2.16
N VAL A 22 -1.91 6.84 2.22
CA VAL A 22 -2.75 7.15 1.05
C VAL A 22 -3.17 8.62 1.14
N PRO A 23 -2.88 9.44 0.11
CA PRO A 23 -3.36 10.82 0.06
C PRO A 23 -4.89 10.86 -0.10
N LYS A 24 -5.53 11.87 0.50
CA LYS A 24 -7.00 12.00 0.54
C LYS A 24 -7.68 11.91 -0.83
N GLU A 25 -7.03 12.45 -1.86
CA GLU A 25 -7.52 12.43 -3.25
C GLU A 25 -7.65 11.01 -3.85
N LEU A 26 -6.86 10.07 -3.33
CA LEU A 26 -6.83 8.67 -3.80
C LEU A 26 -7.62 7.73 -2.88
N GLU A 27 -8.06 8.17 -1.71
CA GLU A 27 -8.78 7.32 -0.74
C GLU A 27 -10.04 6.68 -1.36
N ASN A 28 -10.77 7.39 -2.21
CA ASN A 28 -11.97 6.86 -2.89
C ASN A 28 -11.68 6.09 -4.18
N LYS A 29 -10.43 6.10 -4.68
CA LYS A 29 -10.03 5.46 -5.94
C LYS A 29 -9.28 4.15 -5.72
N ILE A 30 -8.71 3.96 -4.54
CA ILE A 30 -7.92 2.78 -4.21
C ILE A 30 -8.81 1.69 -3.63
N LYS A 31 -8.63 0.45 -4.11
CA LYS A 31 -9.33 -0.74 -3.63
C LYS A 31 -8.32 -1.87 -3.46
N THR A 32 -8.66 -2.86 -2.64
CA THR A 32 -7.87 -4.10 -2.55
C THR A 32 -7.81 -4.78 -3.92
N GLY A 33 -6.65 -5.34 -4.26
CA GLY A 33 -6.38 -5.93 -5.58
C GLY A 33 -5.96 -4.94 -6.67
N HIS A 34 -6.02 -3.62 -6.44
CA HIS A 34 -5.53 -2.66 -7.42
C HIS A 34 -4.00 -2.67 -7.53
N LEU A 35 -3.53 -2.50 -8.76
CA LEU A 35 -2.12 -2.29 -9.08
C LEU A 35 -1.79 -0.80 -8.90
N VAL A 36 -0.80 -0.52 -8.06
CA VAL A 36 -0.37 0.83 -7.70
C VAL A 36 1.13 0.97 -7.85
N ALA A 37 1.60 2.16 -8.22
CA ALA A 37 3.02 2.47 -8.26
C ALA A 37 3.44 3.11 -6.93
N VAL A 38 4.37 2.47 -6.24
CA VAL A 38 4.89 2.91 -4.95
C VAL A 38 6.39 3.16 -5.02
N TYR A 39 6.87 4.05 -4.15
CA TYR A 39 8.30 4.19 -3.93
C TYR A 39 8.78 3.10 -2.97
N PHE A 40 9.72 2.29 -3.43
CA PHE A 40 10.42 1.31 -2.61
C PHE A 40 11.91 1.64 -2.63
N ARG A 41 12.41 2.17 -1.50
CA ARG A 41 13.74 2.78 -1.40
C ARG A 41 13.89 3.88 -2.46
N ASN A 42 14.90 3.79 -3.33
CA ASN A 42 15.20 4.80 -4.35
C ASN A 42 14.57 4.49 -5.71
N ARG A 43 13.60 3.59 -5.78
CA ARG A 43 12.99 3.16 -7.06
C ARG A 43 11.47 3.18 -6.96
N LYS A 44 10.83 3.50 -8.07
CA LYS A 44 9.38 3.38 -8.24
C LYS A 44 9.08 1.99 -8.79
N ILE A 45 8.29 1.21 -8.07
CA ILE A 45 7.92 -0.15 -8.46
C ILE A 45 6.41 -0.32 -8.37
N TYR A 46 5.88 -1.31 -9.08
CA TYR A 46 4.49 -1.69 -8.95
C TYR A 46 4.28 -2.58 -7.74
N GLY A 47 3.12 -2.46 -7.11
CA GLY A 47 2.66 -3.29 -6.02
C GLY A 47 1.15 -3.46 -6.07
N ILE A 48 0.66 -4.44 -5.32
CA ILE A 48 -0.77 -4.73 -5.20
C ILE A 48 -1.24 -4.30 -3.82
N VAL A 49 -2.40 -3.63 -3.78
CA VAL A 49 -3.06 -3.27 -2.53
C VAL A 49 -3.63 -4.52 -1.88
N ALA A 50 -3.05 -4.96 -0.79
CA ALA A 50 -3.48 -6.13 -0.02
C ALA A 50 -4.54 -5.77 1.04
N GLY A 51 -4.53 -4.54 1.54
CA GLY A 51 -5.48 -4.10 2.55
C GLY A 51 -5.50 -2.58 2.71
N LEU A 52 -6.61 -2.06 3.24
CA LEU A 52 -6.78 -0.65 3.54
C LEU A 52 -7.11 -0.51 5.02
N MET A 53 -6.31 0.27 5.74
CA MET A 53 -6.50 0.59 7.16
C MET A 53 -6.97 2.04 7.27
N GLN A 54 -8.23 2.20 7.66
CA GLN A 54 -8.75 3.49 8.08
C GLN A 54 -8.32 3.74 9.53
N LYS A 55 -7.89 4.97 9.85
CA LYS A 55 -7.83 5.38 11.24
C LYS A 55 -9.28 5.45 11.71
N THR A 56 -9.75 4.41 12.38
CA THR A 56 -11.01 4.49 13.12
C THR A 56 -10.80 5.56 14.18
N ALA A 57 -11.49 6.70 14.05
CA ALA A 57 -11.59 7.65 15.14
C ALA A 57 -12.31 6.90 16.27
N GLN A 58 -11.55 6.49 17.30
CA GLN A 58 -12.13 6.03 18.55
C GLN A 58 -13.00 7.16 19.08
N LYS A 59 -14.29 6.84 19.21
CA LYS A 59 -15.34 7.71 19.73
C LYS A 59 -15.42 7.52 21.24
#